data_AF-A0A7G9G4R6-F1
#
_entry.id   AF-A0A7G9G4R6-F1
#
_cell.length_a   1.000
_cell.length_b   1.000
_cell.length_c   1.000
_cell.angle_alpha   90.00
_cell.angle_beta   90.00
_cell.angle_gamma   90.00
#
_symmetry.space_group_name_H-M   'P 1'
#
loop_
_entity.id
_entity.type
_entity.pdbx_description
1 polymer ?
#
loop_
_entity_poly.entity_id
_entity_poly.type
_entity_poly.pdbx_seq_one_letter_code
_entity_poly.pdbx_strand_id
1 'polypeptide(L)'
;MKRLKKAWAMLLCLCMAVMLISGTAMAAADQPEALTVDGTDAFETPEGDGWVFDKENMTLTLDGYNGGKIVAHCNLTVILAEGSTNTINTAEGTALGNGTSFGTTYTLDIRGEGARPVLNITGAVHAIHATGSITIENCDIKAVNQSPMSSSGDMECIQSEFNLTVKNSSLDLVSNGVGLTCFDHLTITDSDVTVNADVVGIHANNEGLVISGTALDVTGKSSGALQSRFGGVYLTSCTGELNSDNAGIIAKNLDGDEIVEIKDTDLEINAATGVQSYGDINVENGSLILNSETGLVTTKEKGDEYTTDVHIKGVAAVGGDCGVTVKSLGAYTCEDTASVNGIVLSEGESVTTFSGKVNISEPLTVDNSTLIAEGAEVTVEEGASLDFTQSPDVVIAGTLENSGTVLFDGDTAVNRGTIINNGIVTVNDGTALKNEGEIVSICSGLFPVDGNGIVMKHNLDTKWSGDKTHHWHECLEEGCPVTDNTVKDSYAAHTEGQGVVTTPATETEKGVMTYSCSVCGKVMRTEEISAVKPPVDPEEPDDTKPDTEKPEKPDGTKPDTEKPEKPDGTKPGTEKPEKPDGPDTPQTGDNSNLFIWATVMLMAGAGMAGTIVYSRKRKHSR
;
A
#
# COMPACT_ATOMS: atom_id res chain seq x y z
N MET A 1 11.91 -40.61 7.22
CA MET A 1 11.30 -39.72 6.21
C MET A 1 11.90 -38.31 6.15
N LYS A 2 12.17 -37.61 7.26
CA LYS A 2 12.81 -36.26 7.25
C LYS A 2 14.26 -36.22 6.72
N ARG A 3 15.04 -37.30 6.89
CA ARG A 3 16.40 -37.41 6.32
C ARG A 3 16.43 -37.74 4.82
N LEU A 4 15.37 -38.37 4.28
CA LEU A 4 15.26 -38.63 2.84
C LEU A 4 14.92 -37.35 2.06
N LYS A 5 14.09 -36.44 2.60
CA LYS A 5 13.74 -35.19 1.89
C LYS A 5 14.94 -34.23 1.76
N LYS A 6 15.81 -34.12 2.77
CA LYS A 6 17.08 -33.35 2.67
C LYS A 6 18.08 -34.00 1.71
N ALA A 7 18.12 -35.33 1.65
CA ALA A 7 18.96 -36.06 0.70
C ALA A 7 18.48 -35.87 -0.74
N TRP A 8 17.16 -35.79 -0.99
CA TRP A 8 16.61 -35.54 -2.34
C TRP A 8 16.76 -34.09 -2.79
N ALA A 9 16.67 -33.10 -1.89
CA ALA A 9 16.95 -31.70 -2.21
C ALA A 9 18.45 -31.46 -2.48
N MET A 10 19.34 -32.06 -1.68
CA MET A 10 20.78 -32.08 -1.99
C MET A 10 21.09 -32.87 -3.25
N LEU A 11 20.38 -33.96 -3.56
CA LEU A 11 20.58 -34.72 -4.79
C LEU A 11 20.06 -33.95 -6.01
N LEU A 12 19.01 -33.11 -5.88
CA LEU A 12 18.54 -32.23 -6.97
C LEU A 12 19.51 -31.06 -7.23
N CYS A 13 20.02 -30.41 -6.17
CA CYS A 13 21.06 -29.39 -6.28
C CYS A 13 22.40 -29.98 -6.73
N LEU A 14 22.73 -31.20 -6.29
CA LEU A 14 23.91 -31.94 -6.77
C LEU A 14 23.66 -32.47 -8.19
N CYS A 15 22.43 -32.76 -8.63
CA CYS A 15 22.16 -33.13 -10.02
C CYS A 15 22.20 -31.91 -10.95
N MET A 16 21.78 -30.72 -10.53
CA MET A 16 22.02 -29.48 -11.28
C MET A 16 23.51 -29.09 -11.27
N ALA A 17 24.19 -29.21 -10.13
CA ALA A 17 25.65 -29.01 -10.04
C ALA A 17 26.45 -30.11 -10.77
N VAL A 18 25.97 -31.35 -10.85
CA VAL A 18 26.65 -32.46 -11.55
C VAL A 18 26.31 -32.46 -13.05
N MET A 19 25.18 -31.92 -13.48
CA MET A 19 24.97 -31.56 -14.89
C MET A 19 25.93 -30.43 -15.31
N LEU A 20 26.25 -29.51 -14.40
CA LEU A 20 27.34 -28.51 -14.57
C LEU A 20 28.76 -29.11 -14.44
N ILE A 21 28.94 -30.32 -13.89
CA ILE A 21 30.27 -30.98 -13.73
C ILE A 21 30.50 -32.11 -14.76
N SER A 22 29.48 -32.54 -15.51
CA SER A 22 29.68 -33.44 -16.66
C SER A 22 30.03 -32.70 -17.95
N GLY A 23 30.01 -31.37 -17.95
CA GLY A 23 30.86 -30.61 -18.85
C GLY A 23 32.29 -30.85 -18.40
N THR A 24 32.98 -31.77 -19.05
CA THR A 24 34.44 -31.80 -18.99
C THR A 24 34.93 -30.36 -19.14
N ALA A 25 35.62 -29.83 -18.13
CA ALA A 25 36.43 -28.64 -18.27
C ALA A 25 37.52 -28.94 -19.31
N MET A 26 37.13 -28.93 -20.59
CA MET A 26 38.01 -28.60 -21.69
C MET A 26 38.43 -27.17 -21.39
N ALA A 27 39.74 -26.95 -21.29
CA ALA A 27 40.29 -25.61 -21.34
C ALA A 27 39.57 -24.85 -22.45
N ALA A 28 38.96 -23.70 -22.13
CA ALA A 28 38.41 -22.81 -23.14
C ALA A 28 39.56 -22.53 -24.12
N ALA A 29 39.52 -23.18 -25.28
CA ALA A 29 40.35 -22.75 -26.39
C ALA A 29 39.83 -21.37 -26.74
N ASP A 30 40.71 -20.36 -26.71
CA ASP A 30 40.39 -19.01 -27.22
C ASP A 30 39.69 -19.18 -28.57
N GLN A 31 38.37 -18.96 -28.57
CA GLN A 31 37.64 -18.86 -29.83
C GLN A 31 38.17 -17.60 -30.51
N PRO A 32 38.52 -17.65 -31.80
CA PRO A 32 38.93 -16.44 -32.50
C PRO A 32 37.78 -15.43 -32.43
N GLU A 33 38.13 -14.15 -32.25
CA GLU A 33 37.14 -13.07 -32.33
C GLU A 33 36.37 -13.18 -33.64
N ALA A 34 35.05 -13.08 -33.55
CA ALA A 34 34.19 -13.17 -34.71
C ALA A 34 33.00 -12.21 -34.55
N LEU A 35 32.59 -11.61 -35.66
CA LEU A 35 31.39 -10.79 -35.75
C LEU A 35 30.73 -11.11 -37.08
N THR A 36 29.48 -11.54 -37.04
CA THR A 36 28.66 -11.74 -38.24
C THR A 36 27.43 -10.85 -38.20
N VAL A 37 27.17 -10.15 -39.30
CA VAL A 37 25.99 -9.30 -39.49
C VAL A 37 25.18 -9.90 -40.64
N ASP A 38 24.01 -10.45 -40.34
CA ASP A 38 23.18 -11.22 -41.28
C ASP A 38 23.97 -12.33 -42.01
N GLY A 39 24.84 -13.03 -41.27
CA GLY A 39 25.72 -14.07 -41.80
C GLY A 39 26.95 -13.57 -42.57
N THR A 40 27.11 -12.27 -42.77
CA THR A 40 28.32 -11.66 -43.36
C THR A 40 29.39 -11.51 -42.29
N ASP A 41 30.60 -12.03 -42.53
CA ASP A 41 31.74 -11.83 -41.64
C ASP A 41 32.24 -10.38 -41.72
N ALA A 42 32.02 -9.62 -40.65
CA ALA A 42 32.34 -8.20 -40.58
C ALA A 42 33.85 -7.92 -40.50
N PHE A 43 34.66 -8.89 -40.09
CA PHE A 43 36.12 -8.73 -40.08
C PHE A 43 36.74 -8.77 -41.48
N GLU A 44 36.08 -9.47 -42.40
CA GLU A 44 36.46 -9.56 -43.81
C GLU A 44 35.72 -8.55 -44.69
N THR A 45 34.45 -8.28 -44.37
CA THR A 45 33.59 -7.34 -45.08
C THR A 45 33.01 -6.34 -44.09
N PRO A 46 33.68 -5.20 -43.82
CA PRO A 46 33.36 -4.32 -42.70
C PRO A 46 32.17 -3.36 -42.96
N GLU A 47 31.40 -3.54 -44.02
CA GLU A 47 30.25 -2.69 -44.32
C GLU A 47 29.19 -3.46 -45.11
N GLY A 48 27.94 -3.02 -44.96
CA GLY A 48 26.81 -3.54 -45.72
C GLY A 48 25.60 -2.60 -45.63
N ASP A 49 24.45 -3.06 -46.09
CA ASP A 49 23.24 -2.24 -46.13
C ASP A 49 22.80 -1.83 -44.71
N GLY A 50 22.96 -0.55 -44.40
CA GLY A 50 22.58 0.06 -43.12
C GLY A 50 23.51 -0.26 -41.95
N TRP A 51 24.72 -0.78 -42.20
CA TRP A 51 25.69 -1.03 -41.13
C TRP A 51 27.15 -0.87 -41.58
N VAL A 52 28.01 -0.43 -40.65
CA VAL A 52 29.46 -0.30 -40.83
C VAL A 52 30.17 -0.77 -39.56
N PHE A 53 31.20 -1.60 -39.71
CA PHE A 53 32.01 -2.12 -38.63
C PHE A 53 33.42 -1.52 -38.64
N ASP A 54 33.76 -0.81 -37.57
CA ASP A 54 35.11 -0.37 -37.26
C ASP A 54 35.81 -1.43 -36.38
N LYS A 55 36.67 -2.22 -37.01
CA LYS A 55 37.48 -3.25 -36.36
C LYS A 55 38.50 -2.70 -35.36
N GLU A 56 39.01 -1.47 -35.55
CA GLU A 56 40.01 -0.91 -34.64
C GLU A 56 39.41 -0.59 -33.28
N ASN A 57 38.16 -0.10 -33.28
CA ASN A 57 37.42 0.29 -32.08
C ASN A 57 36.36 -0.74 -31.66
N MET A 58 36.25 -1.87 -32.35
CA MET A 58 35.24 -2.91 -32.11
C MET A 58 33.82 -2.32 -32.05
N THR A 59 33.52 -1.46 -33.02
CA THR A 59 32.29 -0.66 -33.06
C THR A 59 31.49 -0.96 -34.33
N LEU A 60 30.24 -1.37 -34.17
CA LEU A 60 29.28 -1.58 -35.24
C LEU A 60 28.26 -0.44 -35.24
N THR A 61 28.29 0.41 -36.24
CA THR A 61 27.28 1.46 -36.43
C THR A 61 26.13 0.91 -37.26
N LEU A 62 24.90 1.07 -36.77
CA LEU A 62 23.66 0.78 -37.48
C LEU A 62 22.97 2.09 -37.85
N ASP A 63 22.74 2.29 -39.13
CA ASP A 63 22.06 3.45 -39.71
C ASP A 63 20.99 2.99 -40.71
N GLY A 64 19.80 2.72 -40.20
CA GLY A 64 18.70 2.17 -41.00
C GLY A 64 18.87 0.68 -41.31
N TYR A 65 19.62 -0.06 -40.49
CA TYR A 65 19.77 -1.50 -40.62
C TYR A 65 18.42 -2.19 -40.58
N ASN A 66 18.17 -3.11 -41.51
CA ASN A 66 16.96 -3.92 -41.52
C ASN A 66 17.31 -5.31 -42.05
N GLY A 67 17.68 -6.20 -41.14
CA GLY A 67 18.22 -7.50 -41.52
C GLY A 67 18.10 -8.57 -40.45
N GLY A 68 18.83 -9.66 -40.67
CA GLY A 68 18.91 -10.81 -39.77
C GLY A 68 19.73 -10.57 -38.51
N LYS A 69 20.05 -11.67 -37.82
CA LYS A 69 20.78 -11.64 -36.55
C LYS A 69 22.20 -11.05 -36.68
N ILE A 70 22.68 -10.48 -35.58
CA ILE A 70 24.04 -10.01 -35.38
C ILE A 70 24.68 -10.87 -34.29
N VAL A 71 25.66 -11.69 -34.68
CA VAL A 71 26.34 -12.62 -33.76
C VAL A 71 27.75 -12.15 -33.46
N ALA A 72 28.04 -11.87 -32.19
CA ALA A 72 29.33 -11.32 -31.75
C ALA A 72 30.02 -12.25 -30.74
N HIS A 73 31.15 -12.83 -31.11
CA HIS A 73 32.07 -13.53 -30.20
C HIS A 73 33.29 -12.63 -29.92
N CYS A 74 33.01 -11.41 -29.49
CA CYS A 74 33.99 -10.38 -29.15
C CYS A 74 33.29 -9.31 -28.30
N ASN A 75 34.05 -8.47 -27.61
CA ASN A 75 33.49 -7.25 -27.02
C ASN A 75 33.01 -6.35 -28.15
N LEU A 76 31.78 -5.85 -28.07
CA LEU A 76 31.17 -5.07 -29.14
C LEU A 76 30.51 -3.82 -28.59
N THR A 77 30.77 -2.69 -29.25
CA THR A 77 29.93 -1.49 -29.14
C THR A 77 29.03 -1.42 -30.36
N VAL A 78 27.72 -1.28 -30.18
CA VAL A 78 26.74 -1.01 -31.22
C VAL A 78 26.30 0.43 -31.10
N ILE A 79 26.56 1.23 -32.13
CA ILE A 79 26.10 2.61 -32.22
C ILE A 79 24.86 2.65 -33.10
N LEU A 80 23.75 3.17 -32.58
CA LEU A 80 22.57 3.50 -33.37
C LEU A 80 22.72 4.95 -33.83
N ALA A 81 22.81 5.18 -35.14
CA ALA A 81 23.01 6.51 -35.70
C ALA A 81 21.83 7.45 -35.36
N GLU A 82 22.11 8.75 -35.26
CA GLU A 82 21.10 9.75 -34.88
C GLU A 82 19.85 9.69 -35.76
N GLY A 83 18.68 9.60 -35.12
CA GLY A 83 17.39 9.56 -35.82
C GLY A 83 17.13 8.29 -36.63
N SER A 84 18.03 7.30 -36.58
CA SER A 84 17.86 6.05 -37.30
C SER A 84 16.79 5.16 -36.66
N THR A 85 16.19 4.31 -37.48
CA THR A 85 15.36 3.18 -37.01
C THR A 85 15.97 1.91 -37.56
N ASN A 86 16.43 1.06 -36.64
CA ASN A 86 17.09 -0.20 -36.96
C ASN A 86 16.18 -1.36 -36.59
N THR A 87 16.22 -2.42 -37.38
CA THR A 87 15.40 -3.60 -37.22
C THR A 87 16.25 -4.86 -37.33
N ILE A 88 16.20 -5.70 -36.30
CA ILE A 88 16.89 -6.99 -36.26
C ILE A 88 15.83 -8.07 -36.00
N ASN A 89 15.64 -8.96 -36.95
CA ASN A 89 14.66 -10.05 -36.82
C ASN A 89 15.32 -11.40 -37.08
N THR A 90 15.12 -12.35 -36.17
CA THR A 90 15.52 -13.74 -36.40
C THR A 90 14.42 -14.71 -36.01
N ALA A 91 14.24 -15.75 -36.83
CA ALA A 91 13.35 -16.88 -36.52
C ALA A 91 14.03 -17.93 -35.64
N GLU A 92 15.36 -17.86 -35.46
CA GLU A 92 16.14 -18.82 -34.69
C GLU A 92 17.21 -18.13 -33.84
N GLY A 93 17.38 -18.59 -32.59
CA GLY A 93 18.43 -18.14 -31.69
C GLY A 93 18.26 -16.71 -31.17
N THR A 94 19.38 -16.12 -30.75
CA THR A 94 19.48 -14.74 -30.29
C THR A 94 19.57 -13.77 -31.47
N ALA A 95 18.88 -12.64 -31.40
CA ALA A 95 18.90 -11.63 -32.46
C ALA A 95 20.17 -10.76 -32.44
N LEU A 96 20.57 -10.25 -31.26
CA LEU A 96 21.81 -9.50 -31.08
C LEU A 96 22.64 -10.05 -29.92
N GLY A 97 23.91 -10.34 -30.19
CA GLY A 97 24.89 -10.73 -29.18
C GLY A 97 25.48 -12.10 -29.44
N ASN A 98 25.85 -12.85 -28.41
CA ASN A 98 26.62 -14.10 -28.61
C ASN A 98 25.78 -15.38 -28.59
N GLY A 99 24.55 -15.33 -28.06
CA GLY A 99 23.54 -16.40 -28.11
C GLY A 99 23.95 -17.76 -27.53
N THR A 100 25.05 -17.82 -26.78
CA THR A 100 25.53 -19.01 -26.08
C THR A 100 25.76 -18.66 -24.62
N SER A 101 25.09 -19.36 -23.71
CA SER A 101 25.29 -19.16 -22.28
C SER A 101 26.57 -19.84 -21.78
N PHE A 102 27.22 -19.25 -20.79
CA PHE A 102 28.40 -19.75 -20.09
C PHE A 102 29.58 -20.09 -21.02
N GLY A 103 30.50 -19.13 -21.19
CA GLY A 103 31.69 -19.29 -22.05
C GLY A 103 32.71 -18.18 -21.84
N THR A 104 33.43 -17.81 -22.92
CA THR A 104 34.25 -16.59 -22.89
C THR A 104 33.36 -15.37 -22.67
N THR A 105 33.75 -14.48 -21.77
CA THR A 105 33.01 -13.26 -21.43
C THR A 105 33.17 -12.22 -22.53
N TYR A 106 32.04 -11.75 -23.07
CA TYR A 106 32.01 -10.69 -24.08
C TYR A 106 31.01 -9.61 -23.68
N THR A 107 31.45 -8.35 -23.61
CA THR A 107 30.59 -7.21 -23.29
C THR A 107 29.83 -6.72 -24.52
N LEU A 108 28.64 -6.17 -24.31
CA LEU A 108 27.84 -5.55 -25.35
C LEU A 108 27.34 -4.18 -24.89
N ASP A 109 27.88 -3.13 -25.50
CA ASP A 109 27.41 -1.76 -25.28
C ASP A 109 26.52 -1.33 -26.44
N ILE A 110 25.33 -0.82 -26.18
CA ILE A 110 24.39 -0.29 -27.18
C ILE A 110 24.15 1.18 -26.87
N ARG A 111 24.51 2.07 -27.81
CA ARG A 111 24.45 3.52 -27.60
C ARG A 111 23.76 4.22 -28.75
N GLY A 112 22.79 5.08 -28.44
CA GLY A 112 22.15 5.93 -29.43
C GLY A 112 22.81 7.30 -29.54
N GLU A 113 22.98 7.80 -30.76
CA GLU A 113 23.47 9.15 -31.03
C GLU A 113 22.33 10.16 -31.13
N GLY A 114 22.58 11.41 -30.72
CA GLY A 114 21.64 12.52 -30.86
C GLY A 114 20.27 12.25 -30.23
N ALA A 115 19.21 12.56 -30.97
CA ALA A 115 17.84 12.21 -30.58
C ALA A 115 17.67 10.67 -30.55
N ARG A 116 17.12 10.13 -29.44
CA ARG A 116 17.00 8.68 -29.15
C ARG A 116 16.62 7.89 -30.42
N PRO A 117 17.55 7.13 -31.02
CA PRO A 117 17.27 6.28 -32.17
C PRO A 117 16.55 5.00 -31.75
N VAL A 118 15.85 4.38 -32.70
CA VAL A 118 14.99 3.23 -32.45
C VAL A 118 15.68 1.93 -32.83
N LEU A 119 15.60 0.92 -31.96
CA LEU A 119 15.94 -0.47 -32.26
C LEU A 119 14.71 -1.37 -32.04
N ASN A 120 14.15 -1.86 -33.14
CA ASN A 120 13.14 -2.92 -33.11
C ASN A 120 13.85 -4.27 -33.22
N ILE A 121 13.67 -5.15 -32.23
CA ILE A 121 14.41 -6.41 -32.19
C ILE A 121 13.52 -7.58 -31.79
N THR A 122 13.52 -8.63 -32.62
CA THR A 122 12.78 -9.86 -32.35
C THR A 122 13.73 -11.04 -32.38
N GLY A 123 13.82 -11.76 -31.26
CA GLY A 123 14.64 -12.94 -31.12
C GLY A 123 13.85 -14.16 -30.67
N ALA A 124 14.16 -15.32 -31.25
CA ALA A 124 13.47 -16.57 -30.95
C ALA A 124 13.86 -17.17 -29.58
N VAL A 125 15.09 -16.89 -29.11
CA VAL A 125 15.58 -17.31 -27.78
C VAL A 125 15.78 -16.11 -26.87
N HIS A 126 16.56 -15.12 -27.33
CA HIS A 126 16.69 -13.80 -26.68
C HIS A 126 16.65 -12.73 -27.76
N ALA A 127 16.08 -11.57 -27.45
CA ALA A 127 16.27 -10.41 -28.32
C ALA A 127 17.72 -9.93 -28.22
N ILE A 128 18.23 -9.75 -26.99
CA ILE A 128 19.60 -9.32 -26.74
C ILE A 128 20.23 -10.24 -25.68
N HIS A 129 21.42 -10.79 -25.94
CA HIS A 129 22.14 -11.61 -24.98
C HIS A 129 23.65 -11.40 -25.01
N ALA A 130 24.26 -11.29 -23.83
CA ALA A 130 25.71 -11.29 -23.69
C ALA A 130 26.17 -12.14 -22.50
N THR A 131 27.26 -12.89 -22.70
CA THR A 131 27.96 -13.62 -21.62
C THR A 131 28.76 -12.69 -20.71
N GLY A 132 28.86 -11.41 -21.06
CA GLY A 132 29.41 -10.35 -20.23
C GLY A 132 28.35 -9.30 -19.91
N SER A 133 28.80 -8.15 -19.44
CA SER A 133 27.92 -7.03 -19.13
C SER A 133 27.28 -6.42 -20.37
N ILE A 134 26.04 -5.95 -20.19
CA ILE A 134 25.31 -5.17 -21.19
C ILE A 134 25.13 -3.75 -20.68
N THR A 135 25.41 -2.77 -21.54
CA THR A 135 25.06 -1.36 -21.30
C THR A 135 24.12 -0.88 -22.41
N ILE A 136 23.02 -0.23 -22.04
CA ILE A 136 22.09 0.42 -22.97
C ILE A 136 21.99 1.89 -22.58
N GLU A 137 22.35 2.80 -23.50
CA GLU A 137 22.32 4.25 -23.24
C GLU A 137 21.71 5.02 -24.41
N ASN A 138 20.78 5.94 -24.10
CA ASN A 138 20.15 6.85 -25.06
C ASN A 138 19.44 6.16 -26.23
N CYS A 139 18.71 5.07 -25.98
CA CYS A 139 18.03 4.28 -27.01
C CYS A 139 16.53 4.17 -26.76
N ASP A 140 15.74 4.06 -27.84
CA ASP A 140 14.37 3.57 -27.79
C ASP A 140 14.33 2.12 -28.31
N ILE A 141 14.23 1.14 -27.41
CA ILE A 141 14.29 -0.28 -27.77
C ILE A 141 12.91 -0.92 -27.62
N LYS A 142 12.45 -1.53 -28.71
CA LYS A 142 11.27 -2.41 -28.73
C LYS A 142 11.73 -3.83 -28.94
N ALA A 143 11.65 -4.65 -27.91
CA ALA A 143 12.21 -6.00 -27.95
C ALA A 143 11.14 -7.06 -27.67
N VAL A 144 11.12 -8.08 -28.52
CA VAL A 144 10.17 -9.19 -28.41
C VAL A 144 10.92 -10.52 -28.36
N ASN A 145 10.58 -11.31 -27.35
CA ASN A 145 10.89 -12.72 -27.27
C ASN A 145 9.60 -13.54 -27.13
N GLN A 146 9.13 -14.10 -28.25
CA GLN A 146 7.93 -14.94 -28.30
C GLN A 146 8.29 -16.28 -28.95
N SER A 147 8.81 -17.21 -28.14
CA SER A 147 9.09 -18.57 -28.60
C SER A 147 7.84 -19.45 -28.57
N PRO A 148 7.58 -20.30 -29.58
CA PRO A 148 6.49 -21.28 -29.55
C PRO A 148 6.72 -22.43 -28.55
N MET A 149 7.90 -22.53 -27.91
CA MET A 149 8.23 -23.57 -26.92
C MET A 149 8.00 -23.04 -25.50
N SER A 150 6.74 -23.05 -25.06
CA SER A 150 6.22 -22.41 -23.85
C SER A 150 6.56 -23.13 -22.52
N SER A 151 7.76 -23.68 -22.30
CA SER A 151 8.01 -24.43 -21.06
C SER A 151 9.44 -24.45 -20.49
N SER A 152 10.38 -23.64 -20.94
CA SER A 152 11.70 -23.53 -20.27
C SER A 152 11.92 -22.13 -19.72
N GLY A 153 12.33 -22.04 -18.46
CA GLY A 153 12.75 -20.79 -17.79
C GLY A 153 14.10 -20.23 -18.29
N ASP A 154 14.43 -20.49 -19.56
CA ASP A 154 15.64 -20.05 -20.28
C ASP A 154 15.22 -19.10 -21.44
N MET A 155 14.19 -18.29 -21.20
CA MET A 155 13.63 -17.39 -22.21
C MET A 155 13.58 -15.98 -21.64
N GLU A 156 14.58 -15.19 -21.96
CA GLU A 156 14.73 -13.82 -21.49
C GLU A 156 14.78 -12.85 -22.66
N CYS A 157 14.04 -11.74 -22.61
CA CYS A 157 14.05 -10.81 -23.74
C CYS A 157 15.43 -10.15 -23.86
N ILE A 158 15.91 -9.59 -22.76
CA ILE A 158 17.27 -9.06 -22.63
C ILE A 158 17.96 -9.74 -21.44
N GLN A 159 19.09 -10.39 -21.69
CA GLN A 159 19.86 -11.11 -20.67
C GLN A 159 21.34 -10.77 -20.71
N SER A 160 21.87 -10.36 -19.56
CA SER A 160 23.31 -10.31 -19.29
C SER A 160 23.71 -11.40 -18.29
N GLU A 161 24.78 -12.13 -18.55
CA GLU A 161 25.33 -13.07 -17.55
C GLU A 161 26.18 -12.40 -16.47
N PHE A 162 26.31 -11.07 -16.48
CA PHE A 162 27.01 -10.28 -15.45
C PHE A 162 26.11 -9.09 -15.07
N ASN A 163 26.64 -7.86 -15.14
CA ASN A 163 25.89 -6.64 -14.85
C ASN A 163 25.12 -6.13 -16.07
N LEU A 164 23.95 -5.56 -15.84
CA LEU A 164 23.14 -4.91 -16.84
C LEU A 164 22.84 -3.46 -16.43
N THR A 165 23.15 -2.52 -17.31
CA THR A 165 22.91 -1.09 -17.07
C THR A 165 22.05 -0.50 -18.17
N VAL A 166 20.99 0.21 -17.79
CA VAL A 166 20.11 0.98 -18.67
C VAL A 166 20.10 2.43 -18.20
N LYS A 167 20.33 3.36 -19.12
CA LYS A 167 20.40 4.79 -18.80
C LYS A 167 19.76 5.64 -19.88
N ASN A 168 18.98 6.63 -19.49
CA ASN A 168 18.39 7.62 -20.40
C ASN A 168 17.71 6.96 -21.62
N SER A 169 17.01 5.86 -21.42
CA SER A 169 16.49 5.03 -22.51
C SER A 169 15.00 4.73 -22.32
N SER A 170 14.32 4.41 -23.41
CA SER A 170 12.97 3.85 -23.38
C SER A 170 13.02 2.38 -23.78
N LEU A 171 12.47 1.49 -22.95
CA LEU A 171 12.38 0.05 -23.21
C LEU A 171 10.92 -0.38 -23.26
N ASP A 172 10.53 -1.08 -24.32
CA ASP A 172 9.22 -1.73 -24.49
C ASP A 172 9.47 -3.21 -24.78
N LEU A 173 9.31 -4.05 -23.75
CA LEU A 173 9.74 -5.45 -23.76
C LEU A 173 8.54 -6.40 -23.63
N VAL A 174 8.46 -7.38 -24.53
CA VAL A 174 7.49 -8.48 -24.44
C VAL A 174 8.23 -9.81 -24.37
N SER A 175 7.94 -10.63 -23.35
CA SER A 175 8.65 -11.89 -23.11
C SER A 175 7.73 -13.03 -22.67
N ASN A 176 7.95 -14.23 -23.22
CA ASN A 176 7.34 -15.47 -22.73
C ASN A 176 8.02 -16.00 -21.45
N GLY A 177 9.09 -15.36 -20.97
CA GLY A 177 9.77 -15.70 -19.73
C GLY A 177 10.07 -14.45 -18.91
N VAL A 178 11.34 -14.05 -18.82
CA VAL A 178 11.76 -12.84 -18.11
C VAL A 178 11.88 -11.66 -19.08
N GLY A 179 11.41 -10.48 -18.71
CA GLY A 179 11.54 -9.28 -19.54
C GLY A 179 12.97 -8.78 -19.62
N LEU A 180 13.54 -8.42 -18.47
CA LEU A 180 14.87 -7.86 -18.35
C LEU A 180 15.62 -8.57 -17.22
N THR A 181 16.76 -9.21 -17.50
CA THR A 181 17.48 -9.96 -16.47
C THR A 181 18.99 -9.77 -16.52
N CYS A 182 19.62 -9.94 -15.36
CA CYS A 182 21.04 -10.21 -15.29
C CYS A 182 21.41 -11.20 -14.17
N PHE A 183 22.62 -11.76 -14.21
CA PHE A 183 23.10 -12.61 -13.13
C PHE A 183 23.62 -11.81 -11.93
N ASP A 184 24.22 -10.64 -12.13
CA ASP A 184 24.78 -9.85 -11.04
C ASP A 184 23.95 -8.59 -10.79
N HIS A 185 24.54 -7.41 -10.92
CA HIS A 185 23.91 -6.12 -10.60
C HIS A 185 23.09 -5.55 -11.78
N LEU A 186 21.87 -5.09 -11.50
CA LEU A 186 21.02 -4.43 -12.49
C LEU A 186 20.78 -2.97 -12.10
N THR A 187 21.16 -2.04 -12.96
CA THR A 187 20.90 -0.60 -12.77
C THR A 187 20.03 -0.04 -13.88
N ILE A 188 18.98 0.70 -13.53
CA ILE A 188 18.16 1.49 -14.46
C ILE A 188 18.09 2.94 -13.96
N THR A 189 18.41 3.90 -14.82
CA THR A 189 18.48 5.32 -14.45
C THR A 189 17.82 6.20 -15.51
N ASP A 190 17.04 7.19 -15.08
CA ASP A 190 16.47 8.24 -15.92
C ASP A 190 15.76 7.71 -17.19
N SER A 191 14.99 6.62 -17.05
CA SER A 191 14.47 5.83 -18.17
C SER A 191 12.96 5.64 -18.10
N ASP A 192 12.37 5.17 -19.20
CA ASP A 192 10.97 4.75 -19.30
C ASP A 192 10.95 3.25 -19.61
N VAL A 193 10.37 2.42 -18.76
CA VAL A 193 10.44 0.96 -18.90
C VAL A 193 9.05 0.34 -18.84
N THR A 194 8.63 -0.20 -19.98
CA THR A 194 7.42 -1.02 -20.14
C THR A 194 7.82 -2.47 -20.35
N VAL A 195 7.28 -3.38 -19.54
CA VAL A 195 7.55 -4.82 -19.65
C VAL A 195 6.27 -5.61 -19.52
N ASN A 196 6.03 -6.53 -20.45
CA ASN A 196 5.00 -7.56 -20.34
C ASN A 196 5.65 -8.94 -20.44
N ALA A 197 5.88 -9.56 -19.28
CA ALA A 197 6.56 -10.83 -19.15
C ALA A 197 5.68 -11.89 -18.48
N ASP A 198 5.71 -13.12 -18.97
CA ASP A 198 4.91 -14.23 -18.42
C ASP A 198 5.44 -14.74 -17.05
N VAL A 199 6.72 -14.50 -16.73
CA VAL A 199 7.37 -15.02 -15.51
C VAL A 199 7.78 -13.90 -14.55
N VAL A 200 8.83 -13.15 -14.89
CA VAL A 200 9.32 -12.02 -14.08
C VAL A 200 9.47 -10.81 -15.00
N GLY A 201 9.07 -9.63 -14.54
CA GLY A 201 9.27 -8.39 -15.29
C GLY A 201 10.76 -8.04 -15.40
N ILE A 202 11.35 -7.66 -14.27
CA ILE A 202 12.76 -7.27 -14.14
C ILE A 202 13.44 -8.08 -13.03
N HIS A 203 14.61 -8.65 -13.31
CA HIS A 203 15.29 -9.58 -12.42
C HIS A 203 16.81 -9.34 -12.29
N ALA A 204 17.29 -9.18 -11.05
CA ALA A 204 18.70 -9.30 -10.69
C ALA A 204 18.91 -10.57 -9.85
N ASN A 205 19.99 -11.33 -10.07
CA ASN A 205 20.14 -12.62 -9.41
C ASN A 205 21.09 -12.59 -8.19
N ASN A 206 22.35 -12.18 -8.36
CA ASN A 206 23.42 -12.30 -7.34
C ASN A 206 23.68 -11.03 -6.54
N GLU A 207 23.23 -9.87 -7.05
CA GLU A 207 23.40 -8.57 -6.40
C GLU A 207 22.10 -7.76 -6.53
N GLY A 208 22.11 -6.49 -6.12
CA GLY A 208 20.93 -5.65 -6.07
C GLY A 208 20.35 -5.24 -7.43
N LEU A 209 19.02 -5.03 -7.42
CA LEU A 209 18.26 -4.33 -8.45
C LEU A 209 18.12 -2.86 -8.02
N VAL A 210 18.72 -1.93 -8.76
CA VAL A 210 18.71 -0.50 -8.46
C VAL A 210 18.04 0.27 -9.59
N ILE A 211 16.94 0.95 -9.29
CA ILE A 211 16.18 1.75 -10.27
C ILE A 211 16.00 3.15 -9.73
N SER A 212 16.32 4.18 -10.52
CA SER A 212 16.11 5.56 -10.12
C SER A 212 15.66 6.49 -11.25
N GLY A 213 14.87 7.51 -10.89
CA GLY A 213 14.38 8.52 -11.85
C GLY A 213 13.59 7.92 -13.01
N THR A 214 12.94 6.77 -12.80
CA THR A 214 12.43 5.91 -13.88
C THR A 214 10.92 5.74 -13.78
N ALA A 215 10.24 5.86 -14.92
CA ALA A 215 8.84 5.47 -15.05
C ALA A 215 8.72 3.97 -15.35
N LEU A 216 7.89 3.26 -14.60
CA LEU A 216 7.73 1.81 -14.65
C LEU A 216 6.29 1.44 -15.03
N ASP A 217 6.13 0.60 -16.04
CA ASP A 217 4.90 -0.14 -16.32
C ASP A 217 5.30 -1.61 -16.53
N VAL A 218 5.40 -2.34 -15.41
CA VAL A 218 6.06 -3.64 -15.39
C VAL A 218 5.09 -4.73 -14.96
N THR A 219 4.81 -5.64 -15.88
CA THR A 219 4.05 -6.86 -15.64
C THR A 219 4.98 -8.06 -15.63
N GLY A 220 5.01 -8.78 -14.49
CA GLY A 220 5.62 -10.10 -14.36
C GLY A 220 4.59 -11.09 -13.82
N LYS A 221 3.90 -11.82 -14.71
CA LYS A 221 2.62 -12.48 -14.39
C LYS A 221 2.75 -13.52 -13.27
N SER A 222 3.58 -14.56 -13.45
CA SER A 222 3.57 -15.72 -12.55
C SER A 222 4.50 -15.63 -11.32
N SER A 223 5.35 -14.59 -11.21
CA SER A 223 6.26 -14.41 -10.06
C SER A 223 6.31 -12.96 -9.55
N GLY A 224 7.28 -12.17 -9.99
CA GLY A 224 7.53 -10.82 -9.49
C GLY A 224 7.47 -9.81 -10.64
N ALA A 225 6.86 -8.65 -10.44
CA ALA A 225 7.09 -7.55 -11.38
C ALA A 225 8.56 -7.11 -11.31
N LEU A 226 9.05 -6.86 -10.09
CA LEU A 226 10.46 -6.65 -9.79
C LEU A 226 10.97 -7.75 -8.86
N GLN A 227 12.13 -8.31 -9.17
CA GLN A 227 12.72 -9.38 -8.36
C GLN A 227 14.22 -9.21 -8.22
N SER A 228 14.70 -9.41 -6.99
CA SER A 228 16.10 -9.68 -6.68
C SER A 228 16.22 -10.95 -5.86
N ARG A 229 17.12 -11.88 -6.24
CA ARG A 229 17.18 -13.22 -5.63
C ARG A 229 18.17 -13.36 -4.46
N PHE A 230 19.33 -12.75 -4.61
CA PHE A 230 20.43 -12.72 -3.64
C PHE A 230 20.96 -11.28 -3.55
N GLY A 231 20.03 -10.32 -3.64
CA GLY A 231 20.30 -8.89 -3.63
C GLY A 231 19.10 -8.13 -3.06
N GLY A 232 19.27 -6.84 -2.75
CA GLY A 232 18.15 -5.94 -2.43
C GLY A 232 17.42 -5.39 -3.66
N VAL A 233 16.28 -4.75 -3.42
CA VAL A 233 15.58 -3.94 -4.43
C VAL A 233 15.55 -2.50 -3.94
N TYR A 234 16.11 -1.59 -4.73
CA TYR A 234 16.30 -0.19 -4.37
C TYR A 234 15.64 0.70 -5.41
N LEU A 235 14.61 1.43 -5.01
CA LEU A 235 13.85 2.35 -5.86
C LEU A 235 14.03 3.77 -5.34
N THR A 236 14.36 4.72 -6.22
CA THR A 236 14.48 6.14 -5.85
C THR A 236 13.88 7.04 -6.91
N SER A 237 12.91 7.88 -6.55
CA SER A 237 12.26 8.79 -7.51
C SER A 237 11.65 8.06 -8.72
N CYS A 238 11.04 6.91 -8.47
CA CYS A 238 10.35 6.13 -9.50
C CYS A 238 8.84 6.41 -9.47
N THR A 239 8.18 6.21 -10.62
CA THR A 239 6.72 6.33 -10.72
C THR A 239 6.12 5.21 -11.57
N GLY A 240 4.84 4.92 -11.38
CA GLY A 240 4.07 4.08 -12.30
C GLY A 240 3.44 2.85 -11.66
N GLU A 241 3.37 1.75 -12.40
CA GLU A 241 2.55 0.59 -12.06
C GLU A 241 3.34 -0.73 -12.13
N LEU A 242 3.13 -1.59 -11.12
CA LEU A 242 3.68 -2.93 -11.05
C LEU A 242 2.54 -3.97 -10.98
N ASN A 243 2.60 -4.97 -11.85
CA ASN A 243 1.55 -5.97 -12.04
C ASN A 243 2.08 -7.40 -11.89
N SER A 244 1.43 -8.24 -11.06
CA SER A 244 1.79 -9.66 -10.89
C SER A 244 0.66 -10.47 -10.25
N ASP A 245 0.50 -11.74 -10.63
CA ASP A 245 -0.42 -12.65 -9.93
C ASP A 245 0.11 -13.08 -8.54
N ASN A 246 1.41 -12.88 -8.27
CA ASN A 246 2.05 -13.32 -7.02
C ASN A 246 2.54 -12.14 -6.17
N ALA A 247 3.58 -11.42 -6.61
CA ALA A 247 4.05 -10.25 -5.87
C ALA A 247 4.54 -9.11 -6.76
N GLY A 248 4.31 -7.86 -6.33
CA GLY A 248 4.83 -6.69 -7.03
C GLY A 248 6.36 -6.64 -6.94
N ILE A 249 6.88 -6.63 -5.72
CA ILE A 249 8.33 -6.61 -5.45
C ILE A 249 8.71 -7.84 -4.62
N ILE A 250 9.76 -8.54 -5.05
CA ILE A 250 10.34 -9.68 -4.34
C ILE A 250 11.84 -9.44 -4.12
N ALA A 251 12.27 -9.31 -2.87
CA ALA A 251 13.68 -9.40 -2.51
C ALA A 251 13.89 -10.68 -1.69
N LYS A 252 14.61 -11.65 -2.26
CA LYS A 252 15.05 -12.86 -1.56
C LYS A 252 16.48 -12.64 -1.10
N ASN A 253 16.77 -13.14 0.08
CA ASN A 253 18.01 -12.95 0.78
C ASN A 253 18.43 -14.28 1.41
N LEU A 254 19.70 -14.64 1.29
CA LEU A 254 20.30 -15.79 1.99
C LEU A 254 21.30 -15.39 3.09
N ASP A 255 21.75 -14.12 3.13
CA ASP A 255 22.85 -13.64 3.96
C ASP A 255 22.44 -12.59 5.02
N GLY A 256 21.20 -12.09 5.00
CA GLY A 256 20.58 -11.29 6.08
C GLY A 256 20.75 -9.76 6.00
N ASP A 257 21.57 -9.23 5.08
CA ASP A 257 21.93 -7.79 5.01
C ASP A 257 21.15 -6.98 3.93
N GLU A 258 20.31 -7.62 3.13
CA GLU A 258 19.69 -7.01 1.94
C GLU A 258 18.25 -6.60 2.18
N ILE A 259 17.90 -5.43 1.66
CA ILE A 259 16.67 -4.70 2.00
C ILE A 259 15.86 -4.40 0.76
N VAL A 260 14.55 -4.19 0.95
CA VAL A 260 13.76 -3.38 0.02
C VAL A 260 13.82 -1.95 0.51
N GLU A 261 14.36 -1.05 -0.30
CA GLU A 261 14.37 0.39 -0.04
C GLU A 261 13.58 1.11 -1.13
N ILE A 262 12.56 1.84 -0.71
CA ILE A 262 11.69 2.61 -1.60
C ILE A 262 11.71 4.05 -1.10
N LYS A 263 12.31 4.92 -1.91
CA LYS A 263 12.53 6.32 -1.54
C LYS A 263 11.94 7.27 -2.57
N ASP A 264 11.23 8.29 -2.11
CA ASP A 264 10.67 9.36 -2.96
C ASP A 264 9.90 8.80 -4.18
N THR A 265 9.22 7.67 -4.02
CA THR A 265 8.70 6.85 -5.13
C THR A 265 7.18 6.71 -5.03
N ASP A 266 6.49 6.89 -6.16
CA ASP A 266 5.03 6.85 -6.28
C ASP A 266 4.59 5.68 -7.15
N LEU A 267 4.17 4.56 -6.55
CA LEU A 267 3.80 3.34 -7.28
C LEU A 267 2.39 2.86 -6.93
N GLU A 268 1.70 2.36 -7.95
CA GLU A 268 0.55 1.47 -7.80
C GLU A 268 1.00 0.02 -8.02
N ILE A 269 0.71 -0.84 -7.04
CA ILE A 269 1.11 -2.25 -7.07
C ILE A 269 -0.14 -3.12 -7.06
N ASN A 270 -0.36 -3.78 -8.19
CA ASN A 270 -1.47 -4.69 -8.47
C ASN A 270 -0.96 -6.13 -8.38
N ALA A 271 -0.97 -6.70 -7.17
CA ALA A 271 -0.50 -8.07 -6.95
C ALA A 271 -1.07 -8.70 -5.69
N ALA A 272 -1.08 -10.04 -5.60
CA ALA A 272 -1.56 -10.72 -4.39
C ALA A 272 -0.76 -10.30 -3.13
N THR A 273 0.56 -10.16 -3.26
CA THR A 273 1.42 -9.51 -2.27
C THR A 273 2.06 -8.23 -2.84
N GLY A 274 1.95 -7.10 -2.14
CA GLY A 274 2.55 -5.85 -2.62
C GLY A 274 4.08 -5.93 -2.65
N VAL A 275 4.68 -6.07 -1.47
CA VAL A 275 6.13 -6.21 -1.28
C VAL A 275 6.42 -7.41 -0.39
N GLN A 276 7.28 -8.32 -0.88
CA GLN A 276 7.81 -9.44 -0.11
C GLN A 276 9.32 -9.31 0.02
N SER A 277 9.82 -9.18 1.25
CA SER A 277 11.25 -9.07 1.55
C SER A 277 11.70 -10.15 2.51
N TYR A 278 12.85 -10.76 2.22
CA TYR A 278 13.60 -11.63 3.15
C TYR A 278 14.61 -10.85 4.00
N GLY A 279 14.56 -9.51 3.93
CA GLY A 279 15.22 -8.60 4.87
C GLY A 279 14.25 -7.48 5.25
N ASP A 280 14.79 -6.33 5.62
CA ASP A 280 13.97 -5.18 6.01
C ASP A 280 13.22 -4.58 4.82
N ILE A 281 12.12 -3.91 5.12
CA ILE A 281 11.41 -3.02 4.20
C ILE A 281 11.48 -1.60 4.74
N ASN A 282 12.10 -0.71 3.97
CA ASN A 282 12.17 0.71 4.25
C ASN A 282 11.39 1.48 3.19
N VAL A 283 10.37 2.25 3.61
CA VAL A 283 9.64 3.18 2.75
C VAL A 283 9.84 4.59 3.31
N GLU A 284 10.46 5.47 2.53
CA GLU A 284 10.78 6.85 2.91
C GLU A 284 10.24 7.82 1.86
N ASN A 285 9.27 8.66 2.24
CA ASN A 285 8.54 9.55 1.33
C ASN A 285 7.85 8.83 0.16
N GLY A 286 7.07 9.58 -0.63
CA GLY A 286 6.30 9.03 -1.75
C GLY A 286 5.04 8.27 -1.32
N SER A 287 4.39 7.64 -2.29
CA SER A 287 3.10 6.95 -2.12
C SER A 287 3.13 5.54 -2.71
N LEU A 288 2.77 4.55 -1.89
CA LEU A 288 2.54 3.18 -2.34
C LEU A 288 1.06 2.82 -2.23
N ILE A 289 0.40 2.74 -3.38
CA ILE A 289 -0.97 2.24 -3.50
C ILE A 289 -0.89 0.72 -3.71
N LEU A 290 -1.24 -0.06 -2.69
CA LEU A 290 -1.16 -1.51 -2.71
C LEU A 290 -2.55 -2.11 -2.89
N ASN A 291 -2.85 -2.52 -4.11
CA ASN A 291 -4.05 -3.28 -4.45
C ASN A 291 -3.76 -4.78 -4.24
N SER A 292 -3.50 -5.14 -2.99
CA SER A 292 -2.99 -6.46 -2.60
C SER A 292 -3.76 -7.08 -1.46
N GLU A 293 -3.91 -8.41 -1.49
CA GLU A 293 -4.45 -9.16 -0.35
C GLU A 293 -3.54 -9.02 0.87
N THR A 294 -2.21 -9.03 0.65
CA THR A 294 -1.21 -8.71 1.67
C THR A 294 -0.32 -7.58 1.18
N GLY A 295 -0.19 -6.50 1.96
CA GLY A 295 0.52 -5.29 1.54
C GLY A 295 2.04 -5.45 1.60
N LEU A 296 2.61 -5.28 2.80
CA LEU A 296 4.05 -5.39 3.05
C LEU A 296 4.33 -6.63 3.90
N VAL A 297 5.29 -7.45 3.50
CA VAL A 297 5.64 -8.68 4.21
C VAL A 297 7.13 -8.82 4.32
N THR A 298 7.63 -8.85 5.55
CA THR A 298 8.96 -9.38 5.83
C THR A 298 8.88 -10.86 6.16
N THR A 299 9.90 -11.61 5.78
CA THR A 299 10.01 -13.05 6.04
C THR A 299 11.47 -13.44 6.27
N LYS A 300 11.71 -14.72 6.54
CA LYS A 300 13.06 -15.29 6.67
C LYS A 300 13.09 -16.77 6.32
N GLU A 301 14.25 -17.30 5.96
CA GLU A 301 14.36 -18.74 5.76
C GLU A 301 14.28 -19.52 7.08
N LYS A 302 13.80 -20.76 6.97
CA LYS A 302 13.59 -21.62 8.13
C LYS A 302 14.93 -22.03 8.75
N GLY A 303 15.21 -21.47 9.92
CA GLY A 303 16.42 -21.73 10.68
C GLY A 303 17.29 -20.50 10.86
N ASP A 304 16.91 -19.38 10.22
CA ASP A 304 17.61 -18.11 10.35
C ASP A 304 17.23 -17.38 11.64
N GLU A 305 18.23 -16.80 12.29
CA GLU A 305 18.10 -16.15 13.59
C GLU A 305 17.94 -14.63 13.51
N TYR A 306 18.04 -14.01 12.32
CA TYR A 306 17.79 -12.59 12.16
C TYR A 306 16.28 -12.26 12.24
N THR A 307 16.00 -11.02 12.61
CA THR A 307 14.68 -10.38 12.51
C THR A 307 14.66 -9.52 11.26
N THR A 308 13.46 -9.29 10.74
CA THR A 308 13.26 -8.45 9.56
C THR A 308 12.17 -7.44 9.86
N ASP A 309 12.52 -6.17 9.73
CA ASP A 309 11.76 -5.04 10.23
C ASP A 309 11.06 -4.29 9.11
N VAL A 310 10.00 -3.56 9.45
CA VAL A 310 9.31 -2.64 8.53
C VAL A 310 9.40 -1.23 9.08
N HIS A 311 9.96 -0.32 8.29
CA HIS A 311 10.07 1.09 8.66
C HIS A 311 9.43 2.00 7.62
N ILE A 312 8.46 2.79 8.06
CA ILE A 312 7.77 3.82 7.27
C ILE A 312 8.18 5.19 7.81
N LYS A 313 8.85 6.00 6.99
CA LYS A 313 9.57 7.22 7.40
C LYS A 313 9.19 8.43 6.55
N GLY A 314 9.52 9.62 7.06
CA GLY A 314 9.30 10.87 6.36
C GLY A 314 7.82 11.11 6.10
N VAL A 315 7.46 11.49 4.87
CA VAL A 315 6.06 11.72 4.47
C VAL A 315 5.45 10.54 3.69
N ALA A 316 5.97 9.33 3.87
CA ALA A 316 5.50 8.16 3.14
C ALA A 316 4.01 7.89 3.40
N ALA A 317 3.27 7.57 2.34
CA ALA A 317 1.89 7.10 2.41
C ALA A 317 1.81 5.68 1.86
N VAL A 318 1.47 4.70 2.71
CA VAL A 318 1.33 3.30 2.30
C VAL A 318 -0.11 2.84 2.56
N GLY A 319 -0.80 2.36 1.55
CA GLY A 319 -2.20 1.98 1.72
C GLY A 319 -2.87 1.52 0.43
N GLY A 320 -4.15 1.24 0.51
CA GLY A 320 -5.04 0.97 -0.61
C GLY A 320 -6.48 1.29 -0.19
N ASP A 321 -7.43 1.16 -1.12
CA ASP A 321 -8.84 1.52 -0.86
C ASP A 321 -9.48 0.72 0.30
N CYS A 322 -9.06 -0.54 0.49
CA CYS A 322 -9.60 -1.44 1.52
C CYS A 322 -8.71 -1.54 2.78
N GLY A 323 -7.65 -0.73 2.87
CA GLY A 323 -6.60 -0.89 3.86
C GLY A 323 -5.65 -2.06 3.55
N VAL A 324 -4.39 -1.96 3.99
CA VAL A 324 -3.34 -2.96 3.69
C VAL A 324 -2.97 -3.77 4.92
N THR A 325 -2.57 -5.03 4.74
CA THR A 325 -1.94 -5.79 5.83
C THR A 325 -0.42 -5.64 5.77
N VAL A 326 0.20 -5.13 6.84
CA VAL A 326 1.66 -5.15 7.03
C VAL A 326 2.01 -6.31 7.96
N LYS A 327 2.92 -7.19 7.56
CA LYS A 327 3.42 -8.31 8.38
C LYS A 327 4.92 -8.13 8.59
N SER A 328 5.31 -7.76 9.80
CA SER A 328 6.71 -7.68 10.21
C SER A 328 7.07 -8.85 11.12
N LEU A 329 8.16 -9.57 10.84
CA LEU A 329 8.70 -10.58 11.76
C LEU A 329 9.44 -9.96 12.96
N GLY A 330 9.96 -8.75 12.79
CA GLY A 330 10.67 -8.00 13.81
C GLY A 330 9.89 -6.77 14.25
N ALA A 331 10.57 -5.63 14.32
CA ALA A 331 9.97 -4.36 14.70
C ALA A 331 9.12 -3.76 13.57
N TYR A 332 8.15 -2.94 13.95
CA TYR A 332 7.45 -2.05 13.04
C TYR A 332 7.59 -0.61 13.55
N THR A 333 8.00 0.30 12.69
CA THR A 333 8.03 1.73 13.02
C THR A 333 7.35 2.56 11.94
N CYS A 334 6.48 3.48 12.34
CA CYS A 334 5.92 4.50 11.48
C CYS A 334 6.16 5.86 12.13
N GLU A 335 6.84 6.77 11.44
CA GLU A 335 7.04 8.14 11.91
C GLU A 335 5.73 8.93 11.89
N ASP A 336 5.58 9.93 12.78
CA ASP A 336 4.36 10.73 12.92
C ASP A 336 3.93 11.48 11.65
N THR A 337 4.88 11.74 10.74
CA THR A 337 4.64 12.39 9.44
C THR A 337 4.28 11.42 8.33
N ALA A 338 4.46 10.12 8.57
CA ALA A 338 4.10 9.06 7.64
C ALA A 338 2.71 8.51 7.96
N SER A 339 2.14 7.76 7.02
CA SER A 339 0.83 7.16 7.19
C SER A 339 0.76 5.76 6.61
N VAL A 340 0.10 4.87 7.35
CA VAL A 340 -0.31 3.55 6.90
C VAL A 340 -1.82 3.46 7.01
N ASN A 341 -2.48 3.18 5.88
CA ASN A 341 -3.91 2.91 5.85
C ASN A 341 -4.13 1.39 5.90
N GLY A 342 -4.36 0.80 7.07
CA GLY A 342 -4.51 -0.65 7.19
C GLY A 342 -4.26 -1.28 8.56
N ILE A 343 -4.06 -2.59 8.55
CA ILE A 343 -3.79 -3.44 9.72
C ILE A 343 -2.31 -3.82 9.72
N VAL A 344 -1.63 -3.54 10.82
CA VAL A 344 -0.23 -3.89 11.02
C VAL A 344 -0.14 -5.04 12.01
N LEU A 345 0.52 -6.12 11.60
CA LEU A 345 0.79 -7.33 12.37
C LEU A 345 2.31 -7.43 12.58
N SER A 346 2.76 -7.26 13.82
CA SER A 346 4.19 -7.30 14.19
C SER A 346 4.46 -8.47 15.14
N GLU A 347 5.24 -9.47 14.69
CA GLU A 347 5.62 -10.61 15.54
C GLU A 347 6.68 -10.22 16.58
N GLY A 348 7.61 -9.32 16.23
CA GLY A 348 8.69 -8.89 17.14
C GLY A 348 8.17 -8.07 18.32
N GLU A 349 7.08 -7.33 18.14
CA GLU A 349 6.43 -6.57 19.21
C GLU A 349 5.25 -7.32 19.84
N SER A 350 4.76 -8.40 19.21
CA SER A 350 3.55 -9.12 19.62
C SER A 350 2.31 -8.22 19.73
N VAL A 351 2.22 -7.20 18.84
CA VAL A 351 1.13 -6.21 18.81
C VAL A 351 0.48 -6.17 17.42
N THR A 352 -0.85 -6.11 17.38
CA THR A 352 -1.67 -5.75 16.23
C THR A 352 -2.05 -4.27 16.31
N THR A 353 -1.71 -3.47 15.31
CA THR A 353 -2.05 -2.05 15.26
C THR A 353 -3.00 -1.73 14.10
N PHE A 354 -4.13 -1.09 14.38
CA PHE A 354 -5.01 -0.51 13.37
C PHE A 354 -4.61 0.95 13.15
N SER A 355 -4.33 1.32 11.90
CA SER A 355 -3.88 2.68 11.50
C SER A 355 -4.66 3.19 10.29
N GLY A 356 -4.85 4.50 10.21
CA GLY A 356 -5.64 5.11 9.14
C GLY A 356 -7.11 4.66 9.16
N LYS A 357 -7.73 4.50 8.01
CA LYS A 357 -9.11 4.04 7.84
C LYS A 357 -9.14 2.54 7.56
N VAL A 358 -9.69 1.76 8.48
CA VAL A 358 -9.80 0.30 8.35
C VAL A 358 -11.27 -0.09 8.32
N ASN A 359 -11.68 -0.89 7.34
CA ASN A 359 -13.04 -1.40 7.24
C ASN A 359 -13.06 -2.93 7.45
N ILE A 360 -13.88 -3.39 8.38
CA ILE A 360 -14.04 -4.80 8.74
C ILE A 360 -15.42 -5.26 8.26
N SER A 361 -15.43 -5.97 7.12
CA SER A 361 -16.63 -6.49 6.46
C SER A 361 -16.87 -7.99 6.70
N GLU A 362 -15.90 -8.68 7.29
CA GLU A 362 -15.94 -10.12 7.61
C GLU A 362 -15.48 -10.35 9.06
N PRO A 363 -15.86 -11.47 9.70
CA PRO A 363 -15.40 -11.80 11.05
C PRO A 363 -13.86 -11.79 11.19
N LEU A 364 -13.35 -10.98 12.11
CA LEU A 364 -11.94 -10.87 12.47
C LEU A 364 -11.75 -11.14 13.97
N THR A 365 -10.88 -12.08 14.31
CA THR A 365 -10.43 -12.34 15.68
C THR A 365 -8.98 -11.91 15.83
N VAL A 366 -8.67 -11.18 16.90
CA VAL A 366 -7.31 -10.72 17.23
C VAL A 366 -6.89 -11.33 18.57
N ASP A 367 -5.73 -11.99 18.57
CA ASP A 367 -5.18 -12.74 19.70
C ASP A 367 -3.85 -12.16 20.24
N ASN A 368 -3.35 -11.09 19.63
CA ASN A 368 -2.18 -10.33 20.09
C ASN A 368 -2.60 -9.07 20.85
N SER A 369 -1.67 -8.45 21.59
CA SER A 369 -1.92 -7.13 22.18
C SER A 369 -2.35 -6.17 21.07
N THR A 370 -3.36 -5.34 21.30
CA THR A 370 -4.00 -4.58 20.23
C THR A 370 -4.00 -3.08 20.52
N LEU A 371 -3.70 -2.28 19.50
CA LEU A 371 -3.80 -0.83 19.51
C LEU A 371 -4.63 -0.35 18.31
N ILE A 372 -5.71 0.39 18.56
CA ILE A 372 -6.30 1.28 17.55
C ILE A 372 -5.63 2.63 17.72
N ALA A 373 -4.73 3.00 16.81
CA ALA A 373 -3.85 4.17 16.96
C ALA A 373 -4.64 5.49 16.98
N GLU A 374 -4.05 6.53 17.57
CA GLU A 374 -4.63 7.87 17.52
C GLU A 374 -4.81 8.32 16.05
N GLY A 375 -5.96 8.93 15.73
CA GLY A 375 -6.33 9.30 14.37
C GLY A 375 -6.77 8.16 13.46
N ALA A 376 -6.70 6.89 13.90
CA ALA A 376 -7.27 5.77 13.17
C ALA A 376 -8.80 5.78 13.25
N GLU A 377 -9.46 5.36 12.17
CA GLU A 377 -10.90 5.16 12.06
C GLU A 377 -11.15 3.69 11.67
N VAL A 378 -11.60 2.87 12.62
CA VAL A 378 -11.92 1.46 12.39
C VAL A 378 -13.43 1.29 12.32
N THR A 379 -13.94 0.84 11.19
CA THR A 379 -15.37 0.57 10.98
C THR A 379 -15.63 -0.94 10.97
N VAL A 380 -16.64 -1.40 11.71
CA VAL A 380 -17.15 -2.78 11.68
C VAL A 380 -18.53 -2.76 11.03
N GLU A 381 -18.66 -3.39 9.85
CA GLU A 381 -19.89 -3.38 9.08
C GLU A 381 -20.99 -4.26 9.69
N GLU A 382 -22.23 -4.01 9.28
CA GLU A 382 -23.38 -4.84 9.67
C GLU A 382 -23.15 -6.30 9.25
N GLY A 383 -23.32 -7.25 10.19
CA GLY A 383 -23.09 -8.68 9.95
C GLY A 383 -21.64 -9.14 10.14
N ALA A 384 -20.66 -8.23 10.19
CA ALA A 384 -19.28 -8.54 10.54
C ALA A 384 -19.09 -8.61 12.07
N SER A 385 -17.95 -9.16 12.50
CA SER A 385 -17.57 -9.17 13.91
C SER A 385 -16.10 -8.88 14.12
N LEU A 386 -15.77 -8.11 15.16
CA LEU A 386 -14.40 -7.87 15.60
C LEU A 386 -14.23 -8.37 17.05
N ASP A 387 -13.46 -9.43 17.21
CA ASP A 387 -13.31 -10.15 18.48
C ASP A 387 -11.92 -9.93 19.08
N PHE A 388 -11.87 -9.21 20.19
CA PHE A 388 -10.67 -8.96 20.98
C PHE A 388 -10.57 -9.82 22.24
N THR A 389 -11.47 -10.79 22.46
CA THR A 389 -11.54 -11.55 23.72
C THR A 389 -10.29 -12.40 23.99
N GLN A 390 -9.48 -12.66 22.96
CA GLN A 390 -8.20 -13.38 23.07
C GLN A 390 -7.00 -12.44 23.15
N SER A 391 -7.19 -11.13 22.96
CA SER A 391 -6.12 -10.15 23.03
C SER A 391 -5.71 -9.91 24.49
N PRO A 392 -4.41 -10.07 24.85
CA PRO A 392 -3.93 -9.89 26.22
C PRO A 392 -4.05 -8.45 26.74
N ASP A 393 -3.99 -7.46 25.86
CA ASP A 393 -4.22 -6.04 26.15
C ASP A 393 -4.89 -5.39 24.94
N VAL A 394 -5.86 -4.49 25.13
CA VAL A 394 -6.51 -3.75 24.05
C VAL A 394 -6.58 -2.27 24.40
N VAL A 395 -6.03 -1.42 23.55
CA VAL A 395 -6.08 0.04 23.70
C VAL A 395 -6.76 0.65 22.49
N ILE A 396 -7.87 1.36 22.72
CA ILE A 396 -8.56 2.12 21.67
C ILE A 396 -8.20 3.59 21.85
N ALA A 397 -7.22 4.09 21.10
CA ALA A 397 -6.83 5.51 21.11
C ALA A 397 -7.48 6.31 19.97
N GLY A 398 -7.80 5.66 18.85
CA GLY A 398 -8.55 6.24 17.73
C GLY A 398 -10.07 6.10 17.86
N THR A 399 -10.75 6.07 16.72
CA THR A 399 -12.20 5.89 16.60
C THR A 399 -12.53 4.46 16.20
N LEU A 400 -13.47 3.83 16.93
CA LEU A 400 -14.07 2.54 16.58
C LEU A 400 -15.57 2.75 16.32
N GLU A 401 -15.98 2.63 15.06
CA GLU A 401 -17.38 2.69 14.62
C GLU A 401 -17.92 1.28 14.41
N ASN A 402 -18.92 0.88 15.19
CA ASN A 402 -19.50 -0.45 15.13
C ASN A 402 -20.95 -0.42 14.63
N SER A 403 -21.21 -1.09 13.51
CA SER A 403 -22.56 -1.46 13.05
C SER A 403 -22.79 -2.97 13.09
N GLY A 404 -21.76 -3.77 13.37
CA GLY A 404 -21.78 -5.23 13.50
C GLY A 404 -21.73 -5.68 14.96
N THR A 405 -20.85 -6.64 15.25
CA THR A 405 -20.61 -7.15 16.61
C THR A 405 -19.16 -6.91 17.03
N VAL A 406 -18.92 -6.26 18.17
CA VAL A 406 -17.59 -6.17 18.78
C VAL A 406 -17.58 -6.94 20.08
N LEU A 407 -16.53 -7.74 20.31
CA LEU A 407 -16.35 -8.51 21.53
C LEU A 407 -15.09 -8.05 22.26
N PHE A 408 -15.23 -7.75 23.55
CA PHE A 408 -14.15 -7.34 24.44
C PHE A 408 -14.00 -8.28 25.62
N ASP A 409 -12.77 -8.44 26.09
CA ASP A 409 -12.52 -8.80 27.48
C ASP A 409 -12.40 -7.51 28.31
N GLY A 410 -13.33 -7.28 29.25
CA GLY A 410 -13.38 -6.04 30.03
C GLY A 410 -12.17 -5.86 30.96
N ASP A 411 -11.49 -6.95 31.31
CA ASP A 411 -10.31 -6.90 32.17
C ASP A 411 -9.05 -6.39 31.43
N THR A 412 -9.00 -6.50 30.10
CA THR A 412 -7.83 -6.15 29.28
C THR A 412 -8.06 -4.95 28.36
N ALA A 413 -9.31 -4.59 28.09
CA ALA A 413 -9.66 -3.54 27.16
C ALA A 413 -9.84 -2.16 27.83
N VAL A 414 -9.21 -1.14 27.23
CA VAL A 414 -9.29 0.26 27.64
C VAL A 414 -9.63 1.16 26.44
N ASN A 415 -10.72 1.90 26.56
CA ASN A 415 -11.05 2.99 25.63
C ASN A 415 -10.44 4.31 26.09
N ARG A 416 -9.62 4.94 25.25
CA ARG A 416 -9.06 6.29 25.40
C ARG A 416 -9.47 7.25 24.29
N GLY A 417 -10.00 6.73 23.19
CA GLY A 417 -10.49 7.48 22.05
C GLY A 417 -12.01 7.52 22.03
N THR A 418 -12.60 7.21 20.88
CA THR A 418 -14.04 7.30 20.65
C THR A 418 -14.59 5.95 20.20
N ILE A 419 -15.67 5.48 20.84
CA ILE A 419 -16.46 4.35 20.34
C ILE A 419 -17.83 4.86 19.92
N ILE A 420 -18.19 4.62 18.66
CA ILE A 420 -19.53 4.88 18.12
C ILE A 420 -20.20 3.54 17.87
N ASN A 421 -21.11 3.14 18.76
CA ASN A 421 -21.81 1.87 18.68
C ASN A 421 -23.25 2.01 18.15
N ASN A 422 -23.48 1.51 16.94
CA ASN A 422 -24.79 1.28 16.34
C ASN A 422 -25.14 -0.22 16.23
N GLY A 423 -24.27 -1.11 16.71
CA GLY A 423 -24.44 -2.56 16.68
C GLY A 423 -24.46 -3.19 18.07
N ILE A 424 -23.92 -4.40 18.15
CA ILE A 424 -23.83 -5.19 19.38
C ILE A 424 -22.40 -5.08 19.93
N VAL A 425 -22.27 -4.81 21.22
CA VAL A 425 -21.01 -4.95 21.95
C VAL A 425 -21.21 -6.00 23.05
N THR A 426 -20.37 -7.03 23.03
CA THR A 426 -20.33 -8.04 24.09
C THR A 426 -19.06 -7.85 24.90
N VAL A 427 -19.20 -7.86 26.22
CA VAL A 427 -18.08 -7.82 27.16
C VAL A 427 -18.16 -9.09 27.99
N ASN A 428 -17.02 -9.75 28.25
CA ASN A 428 -16.96 -10.98 29.04
C ASN A 428 -17.77 -10.89 30.35
N ASP A 429 -18.51 -11.96 30.67
CA ASP A 429 -19.43 -12.00 31.80
C ASP A 429 -18.76 -11.57 33.12
N GLY A 430 -19.36 -10.57 33.78
CA GLY A 430 -18.90 -10.07 35.07
C GLY A 430 -17.77 -9.02 35.01
N THR A 431 -17.33 -8.64 33.80
CA THR A 431 -16.35 -7.57 33.58
C THR A 431 -17.01 -6.33 32.97
N ALA A 432 -16.28 -5.22 32.86
CA ALA A 432 -16.74 -3.98 32.24
C ALA A 432 -15.59 -3.34 31.45
N LEU A 433 -15.89 -2.76 30.28
CA LEU A 433 -14.88 -2.06 29.50
C LEU A 433 -14.41 -0.83 30.27
N LYS A 434 -13.10 -0.69 30.49
CA LYS A 434 -12.56 0.53 31.11
C LYS A 434 -12.66 1.68 30.11
N ASN A 435 -13.41 2.72 30.45
CA ASN A 435 -13.66 3.86 29.59
C ASN A 435 -13.05 5.15 30.16
N GLU A 436 -11.97 5.60 29.53
CA GLU A 436 -11.31 6.90 29.77
C GLU A 436 -11.67 7.93 28.67
N GLY A 437 -12.27 7.48 27.56
CA GLY A 437 -12.65 8.28 26.39
C GLY A 437 -14.16 8.57 26.28
N GLU A 438 -14.62 8.73 25.04
CA GLU A 438 -16.03 8.95 24.69
C GLU A 438 -16.67 7.67 24.13
N ILE A 439 -17.89 7.38 24.54
CA ILE A 439 -18.71 6.31 23.96
C ILE A 439 -20.08 6.88 23.64
N VAL A 440 -20.48 6.77 22.38
CA VAL A 440 -21.84 7.03 21.91
C VAL A 440 -22.44 5.70 21.49
N SER A 441 -23.56 5.29 22.07
CA SER A 441 -24.20 4.02 21.73
C SER A 441 -25.69 4.17 21.51
N ILE A 442 -26.26 3.39 20.59
CA ILE A 442 -27.70 3.16 20.55
C ILE A 442 -28.18 2.58 21.89
N CYS A 443 -29.37 2.98 22.33
CA CYS A 443 -29.89 2.63 23.65
C CYS A 443 -30.19 1.13 23.85
N SER A 444 -30.33 0.37 22.77
CA SER A 444 -30.51 -1.10 22.76
C SER A 444 -29.16 -1.85 22.79
N GLY A 445 -28.05 -1.17 22.47
CA GLY A 445 -26.70 -1.73 22.40
C GLY A 445 -25.80 -1.34 23.57
N LEU A 446 -26.36 -1.05 24.74
CA LEU A 446 -25.56 -0.68 25.92
C LEU A 446 -24.82 -1.89 26.48
N PHE A 447 -23.63 -1.64 27.02
CA PHE A 447 -22.76 -2.65 27.60
C PHE A 447 -22.11 -2.12 28.91
N PRO A 448 -21.61 -3.00 29.79
CA PRO A 448 -20.98 -2.58 31.04
C PRO A 448 -19.70 -1.77 30.77
N VAL A 449 -19.59 -0.60 31.42
CA VAL A 449 -18.40 0.27 31.38
C VAL A 449 -17.99 0.66 32.80
N ASP A 450 -16.69 0.82 33.01
CA ASP A 450 -16.10 1.41 34.22
C ASP A 450 -15.36 2.71 33.86
N GLY A 451 -15.72 3.83 34.51
CA GLY A 451 -15.20 5.16 34.17
C GLY A 451 -16.25 6.08 33.55
N ASN A 452 -15.91 6.73 32.44
CA ASN A 452 -16.83 7.64 31.75
C ASN A 452 -18.07 6.86 31.28
N GLY A 453 -19.25 7.46 31.47
CA GLY A 453 -20.52 6.84 31.06
C GLY A 453 -20.70 6.82 29.53
N ILE A 454 -21.70 6.05 29.09
CA ILE A 454 -22.11 6.00 27.68
C ILE A 454 -23.11 7.13 27.41
N VAL A 455 -22.86 7.90 26.35
CA VAL A 455 -23.84 8.83 25.77
C VAL A 455 -24.84 8.01 24.95
N MET A 456 -26.09 7.99 25.41
CA MET A 456 -27.14 7.20 24.78
C MET A 456 -27.78 7.94 23.60
N LYS A 457 -27.93 7.26 22.47
CA LYS A 457 -28.67 7.70 21.29
C LYS A 457 -29.99 6.97 21.20
N HIS A 458 -31.09 7.73 21.10
CA HIS A 458 -32.44 7.19 20.90
C HIS A 458 -32.90 7.37 19.46
N ASN A 459 -33.51 6.34 18.89
CA ASN A 459 -34.23 6.40 17.62
C ASN A 459 -35.69 6.75 17.90
N LEU A 460 -36.05 8.03 17.85
CA LEU A 460 -37.37 8.51 18.26
C LEU A 460 -38.41 8.37 17.13
N ASP A 461 -39.60 7.84 17.45
CA ASP A 461 -40.74 7.79 16.53
C ASP A 461 -41.15 9.21 16.14
N THR A 462 -41.47 9.41 14.87
CA THR A 462 -42.05 10.67 14.38
C THR A 462 -43.48 10.90 14.90
N LYS A 463 -44.18 9.84 15.33
CA LYS A 463 -45.52 9.96 15.94
C LYS A 463 -45.41 10.35 17.40
N TRP A 464 -46.30 11.24 17.82
CA TRP A 464 -46.43 11.62 19.23
C TRP A 464 -47.20 10.56 20.01
N SER A 465 -46.59 10.12 21.09
CA SER A 465 -47.26 9.44 22.21
C SER A 465 -47.64 10.46 23.29
N GLY A 466 -48.58 10.11 24.16
CA GLY A 466 -48.92 11.00 25.26
C GLY A 466 -50.07 10.54 26.15
N ASP A 467 -50.03 11.00 27.39
CA ASP A 467 -51.06 10.80 28.41
C ASP A 467 -51.93 12.05 28.59
N LYS A 468 -52.70 12.12 29.67
CA LYS A 468 -53.62 13.25 29.93
C LYS A 468 -52.91 14.59 30.10
N THR A 469 -51.68 14.62 30.58
CA THR A 469 -50.98 15.85 30.95
C THR A 469 -49.76 16.14 30.07
N HIS A 470 -49.16 15.13 29.44
CA HIS A 470 -47.92 15.26 28.67
C HIS A 470 -47.93 14.49 27.35
N HIS A 471 -47.00 14.84 26.47
CA HIS A 471 -46.63 14.10 25.25
C HIS A 471 -45.13 13.84 25.20
N TRP A 472 -44.73 12.82 24.43
CA TRP A 472 -43.35 12.44 24.17
C TRP A 472 -43.27 11.62 22.88
N HIS A 473 -42.07 11.49 22.34
CA HIS A 473 -41.74 10.52 21.29
C HIS A 473 -41.27 9.21 21.92
N GLU A 474 -41.76 8.09 21.39
CA GLU A 474 -41.29 6.78 21.81
C GLU A 474 -39.96 6.45 21.16
N CYS A 475 -39.10 5.72 21.86
CA CYS A 475 -37.96 5.11 21.21
C CYS A 475 -38.44 3.89 20.42
N LEU A 476 -38.06 3.81 19.15
CA LEU A 476 -38.36 2.69 18.26
C LEU A 476 -37.42 1.49 18.47
N GLU A 477 -36.31 1.69 19.19
CA GLU A 477 -35.39 0.60 19.51
C GLU A 477 -36.05 -0.42 20.44
N GLU A 478 -36.05 -1.69 20.01
CA GLU A 478 -36.53 -2.80 20.83
C GLU A 478 -35.63 -2.93 22.06
N GLY A 479 -36.24 -3.04 23.25
CA GLY A 479 -35.49 -3.19 24.50
C GLY A 479 -34.88 -1.90 25.08
N CYS A 480 -35.27 -0.72 24.60
CA CYS A 480 -34.86 0.56 25.18
C CYS A 480 -35.06 0.58 26.72
N PRO A 481 -34.00 0.81 27.53
CA PRO A 481 -34.08 0.73 29.00
C PRO A 481 -34.84 1.90 29.62
N VAL A 482 -35.04 2.99 28.86
CA VAL A 482 -35.80 4.16 29.29
C VAL A 482 -37.30 3.83 29.26
N THR A 483 -37.78 3.36 30.41
CA THR A 483 -39.20 3.04 30.65
C THR A 483 -39.97 4.19 31.30
N ASP A 484 -39.27 5.12 31.95
CA ASP A 484 -39.86 6.34 32.49
C ASP A 484 -39.99 7.39 31.37
N ASN A 485 -41.22 7.80 31.08
CA ASN A 485 -41.47 8.81 30.05
C ASN A 485 -40.92 10.18 30.45
N THR A 486 -40.80 10.48 31.74
CA THR A 486 -40.42 11.81 32.23
C THR A 486 -38.97 12.18 31.95
N VAL A 487 -38.13 11.19 31.65
CA VAL A 487 -36.71 11.39 31.32
C VAL A 487 -36.44 11.35 29.82
N LYS A 488 -37.48 11.25 28.98
CA LYS A 488 -37.34 11.33 27.52
C LYS A 488 -37.14 12.79 27.12
N ASP A 489 -36.19 13.05 26.22
CA ASP A 489 -35.86 14.42 25.77
C ASP A 489 -37.04 15.18 25.16
N SER A 490 -38.06 14.46 24.67
CA SER A 490 -39.28 15.01 24.07
C SER A 490 -40.46 15.10 25.04
N TYR A 491 -40.26 14.80 26.33
CA TYR A 491 -41.32 14.83 27.33
C TYR A 491 -41.70 16.27 27.69
N ALA A 492 -42.93 16.67 27.33
CA ALA A 492 -43.43 18.01 27.60
C ALA A 492 -44.93 18.01 27.90
N ALA A 493 -45.36 18.99 28.70
CA ALA A 493 -46.77 19.17 29.03
C ALA A 493 -47.57 19.61 27.79
N HIS A 494 -48.85 19.23 27.71
CA HIS A 494 -49.71 19.71 26.63
C HIS A 494 -49.89 21.22 26.69
N THR A 495 -49.80 21.87 25.52
CA THR A 495 -50.02 23.31 25.38
C THR A 495 -51.30 23.55 24.59
N GLU A 496 -52.29 24.21 25.18
CA GLU A 496 -53.57 24.48 24.52
C GLU A 496 -53.39 25.34 23.26
N GLY A 497 -53.89 24.86 22.11
CA GLY A 497 -54.00 25.65 20.90
C GLY A 497 -55.18 26.63 20.91
N GLN A 498 -55.30 27.47 19.88
CA GLN A 498 -56.31 28.53 19.79
C GLN A 498 -57.78 28.03 19.65
N GLY A 499 -58.00 26.72 19.61
CA GLY A 499 -59.30 26.10 19.37
C GLY A 499 -59.75 26.20 17.92
N VAL A 500 -60.43 25.16 17.42
CA VAL A 500 -60.96 25.10 16.07
C VAL A 500 -62.42 24.69 16.13
N VAL A 501 -63.28 25.35 15.33
CA VAL A 501 -64.67 24.93 15.16
C VAL A 501 -64.69 23.62 14.39
N THR A 502 -64.96 22.52 15.08
CA THR A 502 -65.03 21.17 14.48
C THR A 502 -66.43 20.83 14.01
N THR A 503 -67.44 21.41 14.67
CA THR A 503 -68.85 21.32 14.25
C THR A 503 -69.39 22.75 14.21
N PRO A 504 -69.72 23.31 13.03
CA PRO A 504 -70.32 24.63 12.97
C PRO A 504 -71.70 24.62 13.63
N ALA A 505 -72.02 25.69 14.36
CA ALA A 505 -73.36 25.88 14.89
C ALA A 505 -74.34 26.19 13.74
N THR A 506 -75.55 25.63 13.80
CA THR A 506 -76.65 25.93 12.88
C THR A 506 -77.76 26.69 13.60
N GLU A 507 -78.84 27.05 12.91
CA GLU A 507 -79.96 27.77 13.53
C GLU A 507 -80.71 26.95 14.60
N THR A 508 -80.62 25.62 14.53
CA THR A 508 -81.34 24.72 15.43
C THR A 508 -80.42 23.84 16.27
N GLU A 509 -79.13 23.74 15.92
CA GLU A 509 -78.16 22.86 16.58
C GLU A 509 -76.93 23.63 17.05
N LYS A 510 -76.46 23.33 18.26
CA LYS A 510 -75.21 23.88 18.80
C LYS A 510 -74.01 23.37 18.00
N GLY A 511 -73.00 24.21 17.83
CA GLY A 511 -71.70 23.83 17.31
C GLY A 511 -70.76 23.32 18.40
N VAL A 512 -69.56 22.88 18.00
CA VAL A 512 -68.50 22.42 18.91
C VAL A 512 -67.19 23.08 18.51
N MET A 513 -66.57 23.76 19.47
CA MET A 513 -65.18 24.21 19.39
C MET A 513 -64.30 23.20 20.11
N THR A 514 -63.27 22.71 19.44
CA THR A 514 -62.33 21.74 19.99
C THR A 514 -60.99 22.40 20.23
N TYR A 515 -60.48 22.30 21.46
CA TYR A 515 -59.16 22.77 21.85
C TYR A 515 -58.22 21.57 21.92
N SER A 516 -57.23 21.54 21.03
CA SER A 516 -56.22 20.50 20.95
C SER A 516 -54.86 21.05 21.34
N CYS A 517 -53.97 20.16 21.79
CA CYS A 517 -52.57 20.48 22.02
C CYS A 517 -51.94 20.99 20.72
N SER A 518 -51.29 22.14 20.75
CA SER A 518 -50.68 22.76 19.56
C SER A 518 -49.44 22.01 19.05
N VAL A 519 -48.89 21.08 19.84
CA VAL A 519 -47.69 20.30 19.51
C VAL A 519 -48.07 18.93 18.95
N CYS A 520 -48.79 18.12 19.74
CA CYS A 520 -49.09 16.73 19.38
C CYS A 520 -50.51 16.51 18.82
N GLY A 521 -51.36 17.54 18.79
CA GLY A 521 -52.72 17.46 18.25
C GLY A 521 -53.75 16.76 19.15
N LYS A 522 -53.36 16.30 20.36
CA LYS A 522 -54.28 15.66 21.31
C LYS A 522 -55.42 16.60 21.70
N VAL A 523 -56.66 16.16 21.53
CA VAL A 523 -57.83 16.90 22.01
C VAL A 523 -57.79 17.00 23.53
N MET A 524 -57.82 18.22 24.05
CA MET A 524 -57.75 18.49 25.48
C MET A 524 -59.14 18.75 26.07
N ARG A 525 -59.96 19.54 25.36
CA ARG A 525 -61.35 19.83 25.75
C ARG A 525 -62.18 20.29 24.55
N THR A 526 -63.49 20.24 24.72
CA THR A 526 -64.47 20.76 23.77
C THR A 526 -65.41 21.72 24.48
N GLU A 527 -65.87 22.73 23.76
CA GLU A 527 -66.88 23.69 24.19
C GLU A 527 -68.03 23.72 23.20
N GLU A 528 -69.25 23.81 23.70
CA GLU A 528 -70.43 24.02 22.85
C GLU A 528 -70.50 25.48 22.41
N ILE A 529 -70.63 25.69 21.11
CA ILE A 529 -70.94 26.98 20.51
C ILE A 529 -72.45 27.07 20.39
N SER A 530 -73.05 28.14 20.90
CA SER A 530 -74.51 28.31 20.84
C SER A 530 -75.02 28.35 19.39
N ALA A 531 -76.24 27.83 19.16
CA ALA A 531 -76.92 27.89 17.87
C ALA A 531 -76.99 29.34 17.34
N VAL A 532 -76.77 29.52 16.04
CA VAL A 532 -76.77 30.84 15.41
C VAL A 532 -78.22 31.32 15.34
N LYS A 533 -78.55 32.51 15.88
CA LYS A 533 -79.91 33.05 15.74
C LYS A 533 -80.24 33.30 14.26
N PRO A 534 -81.49 33.05 13.79
CA PRO A 534 -81.86 33.29 12.38
C PRO A 534 -81.66 34.76 12.00
N PRO A 535 -81.27 35.06 10.74
CA PRO A 535 -80.98 36.41 10.31
C PRO A 535 -82.25 37.26 10.29
N VAL A 536 -82.19 38.42 10.96
CA VAL A 536 -83.07 39.55 10.66
C VAL A 536 -82.32 40.41 9.66
N ASP A 537 -82.93 40.65 8.51
CA ASP A 537 -82.41 41.52 7.45
C ASP A 537 -83.59 42.34 6.88
N PRO A 538 -83.40 43.52 6.28
CA PRO A 538 -82.39 44.57 6.50
C PRO A 538 -83.05 45.91 6.89
N GLU A 539 -82.30 46.81 7.53
CA GLU A 539 -82.49 48.25 7.27
C GLU A 539 -81.11 48.87 6.97
N GLU A 540 -80.85 49.05 5.69
CA GLU A 540 -79.99 50.09 5.11
C GLU A 540 -80.84 51.36 4.90
N PRO A 541 -80.29 52.60 4.81
CA PRO A 541 -79.17 52.85 3.91
C PRO A 541 -78.12 53.89 4.33
N ASP A 542 -77.02 53.78 3.61
CA ASP A 542 -76.27 54.83 2.91
C ASP A 542 -75.18 55.66 3.60
N ASP A 543 -74.02 55.49 2.97
CA ASP A 543 -73.10 56.51 2.52
C ASP A 543 -72.22 57.24 3.54
N THR A 544 -71.03 56.66 3.74
CA THR A 544 -69.81 57.43 3.46
C THR A 544 -68.69 56.56 2.86
N LYS A 545 -68.20 57.06 1.73
CA LYS A 545 -67.13 56.60 0.83
C LYS A 545 -65.72 56.91 1.43
N PRO A 546 -64.58 56.56 0.78
CA PRO A 546 -63.71 55.44 1.18
C PRO A 546 -62.26 55.88 1.45
N ASP A 547 -61.42 54.99 1.96
CA ASP A 547 -60.03 54.95 1.49
C ASP A 547 -59.61 53.51 1.26
N THR A 548 -59.17 53.29 0.03
CA THR A 548 -58.62 52.06 -0.53
C THR A 548 -57.15 51.94 -0.14
N GLU A 549 -56.74 50.82 0.45
CA GLU A 549 -55.40 50.27 0.21
C GLU A 549 -55.35 48.74 0.40
N LYS A 550 -54.91 48.06 -0.66
CA LYS A 550 -54.40 46.68 -0.75
C LYS A 550 -53.57 46.66 -2.05
N PRO A 551 -52.56 45.79 -2.26
CA PRO A 551 -52.00 44.76 -1.38
C PRO A 551 -50.45 44.75 -1.28
N GLU A 552 -49.90 44.04 -0.29
CA GLU A 552 -49.01 42.87 -0.48
C GLU A 552 -48.47 42.34 0.87
N LYS A 553 -47.95 41.11 0.83
CA LYS A 553 -47.43 40.25 1.92
C LYS A 553 -45.97 39.90 1.56
N PRO A 554 -45.16 39.22 2.40
CA PRO A 554 -44.83 39.39 3.83
C PRO A 554 -43.37 39.86 4.01
N ASP A 555 -42.98 40.25 5.23
CA ASP A 555 -41.58 40.05 5.64
C ASP A 555 -41.48 39.61 7.11
N GLY A 556 -40.43 38.83 7.39
CA GLY A 556 -40.10 38.31 8.70
C GLY A 556 -39.46 39.35 9.61
N THR A 557 -39.30 39.02 10.88
CA THR A 557 -38.01 38.65 11.52
C THR A 557 -38.20 38.67 13.05
N LYS A 558 -37.47 37.75 13.67
CA LYS A 558 -37.32 37.37 15.09
C LYS A 558 -36.81 38.51 16.01
N PRO A 559 -37.11 38.49 17.33
CA PRO A 559 -36.54 39.43 18.30
C PRO A 559 -35.32 38.87 19.07
N ASP A 560 -34.53 39.83 19.56
CA ASP A 560 -33.23 39.73 20.19
C ASP A 560 -33.21 39.17 21.63
N THR A 561 -32.06 38.59 21.96
CA THR A 561 -31.56 38.24 23.29
C THR A 561 -30.63 39.33 23.84
N GLU A 562 -30.61 39.50 25.16
CA GLU A 562 -29.69 40.39 25.86
C GLU A 562 -29.02 39.65 27.04
N LYS A 563 -27.69 39.77 27.19
CA LYS A 563 -26.93 39.90 28.47
C LYS A 563 -25.39 40.04 28.23
N PRO A 564 -24.53 40.42 29.22
CA PRO A 564 -23.88 41.74 29.24
C PRO A 564 -22.33 41.74 29.44
N GLU A 565 -21.79 42.96 29.38
CA GLU A 565 -20.46 43.58 29.64
C GLU A 565 -19.27 42.86 30.32
N LYS A 566 -18.05 43.21 29.85
CA LYS A 566 -16.94 43.77 30.65
C LYS A 566 -15.90 44.54 29.77
N PRO A 567 -15.03 45.41 30.34
CA PRO A 567 -14.35 46.52 29.64
C PRO A 567 -12.83 46.36 29.36
N ASP A 568 -12.37 47.23 28.44
CA ASP A 568 -11.10 47.96 28.22
C ASP A 568 -9.74 47.49 28.80
N GLY A 569 -8.68 47.61 27.98
CA GLY A 569 -7.28 47.62 28.45
C GLY A 569 -6.19 46.97 27.58
N THR A 570 -5.59 47.77 26.69
CA THR A 570 -4.14 47.89 26.36
C THR A 570 -3.20 46.67 26.11
N LYS A 571 -2.66 46.64 24.88
CA LYS A 571 -1.34 46.21 24.33
C LYS A 571 -0.24 45.63 25.27
N PRO A 572 0.47 44.59 24.79
CA PRO A 572 1.95 44.50 24.80
C PRO A 572 2.48 44.36 23.35
N GLY A 573 3.72 44.69 22.96
CA GLY A 573 4.98 44.63 23.69
C GLY A 573 5.85 43.58 22.99
N THR A 574 6.77 44.06 22.13
CA THR A 574 7.81 43.30 21.42
C THR A 574 8.83 42.70 22.37
N GLU A 575 9.26 41.46 22.16
CA GLU A 575 10.59 40.97 22.56
C GLU A 575 11.06 39.76 21.73
N LYS A 576 12.38 39.65 21.58
CA LYS A 576 13.19 38.68 20.82
C LYS A 576 14.15 38.01 21.83
N PRO A 577 14.81 36.89 21.47
CA PRO A 577 14.67 35.56 22.06
C PRO A 577 15.63 35.27 23.24
N GLU A 578 15.27 34.34 24.12
CA GLU A 578 16.23 33.71 25.03
C GLU A 578 16.45 32.22 24.71
N LYS A 579 17.68 31.82 24.98
CA LYS A 579 18.41 30.60 24.62
C LYS A 579 18.03 29.44 25.56
N PRO A 580 17.89 28.19 25.08
CA PRO A 580 17.84 27.02 25.96
C PRO A 580 19.25 26.53 26.32
N ASP A 581 19.48 26.30 27.61
CA ASP A 581 20.58 25.49 28.14
C ASP A 581 20.25 23.99 27.95
N GLY A 582 21.21 23.22 27.44
CA GLY A 582 21.05 21.79 27.18
C GLY A 582 21.38 20.90 28.40
N PRO A 583 21.06 19.60 28.30
CA PRO A 583 21.80 18.56 29.00
C PRO A 583 22.42 17.53 28.05
N ASP A 584 23.52 16.96 28.55
CA ASP A 584 24.55 16.16 27.89
C ASP A 584 24.07 14.85 27.24
N THR A 585 24.55 14.60 26.02
CA THR A 585 24.54 13.29 25.35
C THR A 585 25.67 12.38 25.88
N PRO A 586 25.44 11.09 26.14
CA PRO A 586 26.52 10.15 26.44
C PRO A 586 27.32 9.80 25.19
N GLN A 587 28.62 10.10 25.25
CA GLN A 587 29.60 9.79 24.23
C GLN A 587 30.16 8.37 24.46
N THR A 588 29.90 7.42 23.57
CA THR A 588 30.61 6.12 23.53
C THR A 588 31.33 5.96 22.21
N GLY A 589 32.55 6.50 22.17
CA GLY A 589 33.51 6.28 21.10
C GLY A 589 34.89 6.12 21.72
N ASP A 590 35.21 4.91 22.18
CA ASP A 590 36.51 4.58 22.76
C ASP A 590 37.26 3.64 21.80
N ASN A 591 38.25 4.18 21.09
CA ASN A 591 39.10 3.47 20.10
C ASN A 591 40.23 2.66 20.74
N SER A 592 39.98 2.16 21.93
CA SER A 592 40.99 1.61 22.81
C SER A 592 41.09 0.09 22.67
N ASN A 593 41.36 -0.46 21.46
CA ASN A 593 41.92 -1.83 21.28
C ASN A 593 42.17 -2.30 19.82
N LEU A 594 42.60 -1.40 18.91
CA LEU A 594 43.03 -1.81 17.54
C LEU A 594 44.12 -2.91 17.55
N PHE A 595 44.92 -2.98 18.61
CA PHE A 595 45.97 -3.98 18.78
C PHE A 595 45.43 -5.40 19.01
N ILE A 596 44.28 -5.55 19.69
CA ILE A 596 43.64 -6.85 19.93
C ILE A 596 43.09 -7.40 18.62
N TRP A 597 42.43 -6.56 17.82
CA TRP A 597 41.87 -6.95 16.53
C TRP A 597 42.94 -7.33 15.50
N ALA A 598 44.05 -6.59 15.45
CA ALA A 598 45.19 -6.95 14.61
C ALA A 598 45.82 -8.31 15.02
N THR A 599 45.86 -8.61 16.32
CA THR A 599 46.42 -9.88 16.82
C THR A 599 45.53 -11.07 16.49
N VAL A 600 44.20 -10.91 16.59
CA VAL A 600 43.22 -11.96 16.24
C VAL A 600 43.29 -12.29 14.74
N MET A 601 43.35 -11.27 13.88
CA MET A 601 43.47 -11.43 12.42
C MET A 601 44.74 -12.18 12.02
N LEU A 602 45.88 -11.87 12.64
CA LEU A 602 47.15 -12.56 12.38
C LEU A 602 47.13 -14.04 12.81
N MET A 603 46.47 -14.37 13.93
CA MET A 603 46.34 -15.76 14.38
C MET A 603 45.42 -16.59 13.48
N ALA A 604 44.36 -15.98 12.92
CA ALA A 604 43.47 -16.65 11.95
C ALA A 604 44.20 -16.95 10.62
N GLY A 605 45.04 -16.03 10.13
CA GLY A 605 45.85 -16.25 8.93
C GLY A 605 46.87 -17.39 9.05
N ALA A 606 47.51 -17.53 10.22
CA ALA A 606 48.44 -18.63 10.48
C ALA A 606 47.76 -20.01 10.51
N GLY A 607 46.50 -20.07 10.96
CA GLY A 607 45.69 -21.30 10.96
C GLY A 607 45.40 -21.84 9.56
N MET A 608 45.07 -20.94 8.61
CA MET A 608 44.77 -21.31 7.22
C MET A 608 46.01 -21.75 6.44
N ALA A 609 47.18 -21.11 6.68
CA ALA A 609 48.43 -21.56 6.06
C ALA A 609 48.85 -22.96 6.57
N GLY A 610 48.62 -23.25 7.85
CA GLY A 610 48.94 -24.55 8.46
C GLY A 610 48.15 -25.73 7.87
N THR A 611 46.86 -25.55 7.58
CA THR A 611 46.00 -26.60 7.00
C THR A 611 46.34 -26.89 5.53
N ILE A 612 46.75 -25.87 4.77
CA ILE A 612 47.21 -26.02 3.39
C ILE A 612 48.54 -26.77 3.33
N VAL A 613 49.49 -26.47 4.24
CA VAL A 613 50.77 -27.19 4.29
C VAL A 613 50.59 -28.63 4.78
N TYR A 614 49.73 -28.87 5.77
CA TYR A 614 49.44 -30.22 6.29
C TYR A 614 48.74 -31.10 5.24
N SER A 615 47.80 -30.56 4.48
CA SER A 615 47.11 -31.29 3.41
C SER A 615 48.01 -31.61 2.21
N ARG A 616 48.95 -30.73 1.87
CA ARG A 616 49.98 -31.00 0.85
C ARG A 616 50.98 -32.08 1.29
N LYS A 617 51.38 -32.11 2.56
CA LYS A 617 52.34 -33.13 3.07
C LYS A 617 51.74 -34.54 3.12
N ARG A 618 50.42 -34.68 3.29
CA ARG A 618 49.73 -35.97 3.33
C ARG A 618 49.52 -36.61 1.95
N LYS A 619 49.59 -35.83 0.86
CA LYS A 619 49.48 -36.33 -0.53
C LYS A 619 50.81 -36.88 -1.09
N HIS A 620 51.95 -36.58 -0.49
CA HIS A 620 53.27 -37.09 -0.93
C HIS A 620 53.78 -38.32 -0.15
N SER A 621 53.03 -38.81 0.84
CA SER A 621 53.40 -40.00 1.64
C SER A 621 52.43 -41.18 1.46
N ARG A 622 51.71 -41.24 0.33
CA ARG A 622 50.93 -42.42 -0.08
C ARG A 622 51.35 -42.87 -1.45
#